data_AF-A0A2S2QBS6-F1
#
_entry.id   AF-A0A2S2QBS6-F1
#
_cell.length_a   1.000
_cell.length_b   1.000
_cell.length_c   1.000
_cell.angle_alpha   90.00
_cell.angle_beta   90.00
_cell.angle_gamma   90.00
#
_symmetry.space_group_name_H-M   'P 1'
#
loop_
_entity.id
_entity.type
_entity.pdbx_description
1 polymer ?
#
loop_
_entity_poly.entity_id
_entity_poly.type
_entity_poly.pdbx_seq_one_letter_code
_entity_poly.pdbx_strand_id
1 'polypeptide(L)'
;KRKKIRINQEKTKRKKYENELSNIEMVETLEFTTSEEEEEKKEDGGSMVLEEDHRPCTSGIQRATKEIMTPRLSAALDKCKVSDRDAVHLLTACVESVSLNPSDYIINRTSIKKCREIFRKKVAEKVHSDFCTLNVDFVIVHWDTKLLPNLSGQEKVDSLPVIASSPNVEQLLGVPQIPSGTGSEISSAVYDSLEKWLLLDKVQGFVFDTTASNTGRLNGASTLLEQRLSRDILFLACRHHVSELIMQAAFNEAKLHVSSGPDIAIFKLFKNAWKNINKTNILVWNTDKYFEKIISPKREEVLSFCFQKITEDHPRDDYKEFIELVIIVLGDIPPGGLKIRQPGAYHQAR
;
A
#
# COMPACT_ATOMS: atom_id res chain seq x y z
N LYS A 1 0.69 18.63 46.22
CA LYS A 1 -0.32 17.53 46.26
C LYS A 1 -0.77 17.06 44.86
N ARG A 2 -1.22 17.94 43.94
CA ARG A 2 -1.70 17.56 42.58
C ARG A 2 -0.69 16.81 41.69
N LYS A 3 0.60 17.18 41.71
CA LYS A 3 1.66 16.51 40.90
C LYS A 3 1.93 15.06 41.33
N LYS A 4 1.88 14.77 42.64
CA LYS A 4 2.00 13.39 43.17
C LYS A 4 0.78 12.53 42.82
N ILE A 5 -0.42 13.11 42.80
CA ILE A 5 -1.65 12.41 42.40
C ILE A 5 -1.60 12.03 40.91
N ARG A 6 -1.13 12.92 40.04
CA ARG A 6 -0.98 12.66 38.59
C ARG A 6 0.05 11.56 38.31
N ILE A 7 1.21 11.60 38.98
CA ILE A 7 2.23 10.54 38.85
C ILE A 7 1.70 9.19 39.35
N ASN A 8 0.91 9.17 40.42
CA ASN A 8 0.32 7.93 40.92
C ASN A 8 -0.74 7.39 39.96
N GLN A 9 -1.55 8.25 39.33
CA GLN A 9 -2.51 7.87 38.30
C GLN A 9 -1.83 7.32 37.04
N GLU A 10 -0.71 7.90 36.61
CA GLU A 10 0.09 7.40 35.48
C GLU A 10 0.75 6.05 35.80
N LYS A 11 1.26 5.86 37.03
CA LYS A 11 1.80 4.56 37.47
C LYS A 11 0.72 3.47 37.54
N THR A 12 -0.48 3.79 37.99
CA THR A 12 -1.61 2.84 38.00
C THR A 12 -2.09 2.50 36.59
N LYS A 13 -2.13 3.48 35.67
CA LYS A 13 -2.45 3.24 34.26
C LYS A 13 -1.38 2.37 33.57
N ARG A 14 -0.11 2.61 33.85
CA ARG A 14 1.00 1.81 33.30
C ARG A 14 0.96 0.37 33.80
N LYS A 15 0.73 0.14 35.10
CA LYS A 15 0.51 -1.21 35.65
C LYS A 15 -0.70 -1.91 35.07
N LYS A 16 -1.78 -1.17 34.79
CA LYS A 16 -2.98 -1.74 34.14
C LYS A 16 -2.68 -2.17 32.70
N TYR A 17 -1.94 -1.35 31.95
CA TYR A 17 -1.50 -1.65 30.59
C TYR A 17 -0.50 -2.82 30.53
N GLU A 18 0.44 -2.90 31.48
CA GLU A 18 1.39 -4.02 31.59
C GLU A 18 0.68 -5.35 31.95
N ASN A 19 -0.36 -5.32 32.79
CA ASN A 19 -1.22 -6.48 33.06
C ASN A 19 -2.11 -6.86 31.86
N GLU A 20 -2.61 -5.89 31.10
CA GLU A 20 -3.38 -6.15 29.87
C GLU A 20 -2.50 -6.78 28.78
N LEU A 21 -1.25 -6.32 28.63
CA LEU A 21 -0.25 -6.92 27.73
C LEU A 21 0.10 -8.37 28.13
N SER A 22 0.32 -8.62 29.43
CA SER A 22 0.58 -9.97 29.95
C SER A 22 -0.60 -10.92 29.73
N ASN A 23 -1.83 -10.42 29.82
CA ASN A 23 -3.03 -11.22 29.56
C ASN A 23 -3.20 -11.51 28.05
N ILE A 24 -2.80 -10.59 27.16
CA ILE A 24 -2.80 -10.82 25.72
C ILE A 24 -1.76 -11.89 25.34
N GLU A 25 -0.56 -11.82 25.92
CA GLU A 25 0.51 -12.81 25.70
C GLU A 25 0.11 -14.22 26.18
N MET A 26 -0.65 -14.30 27.27
CA MET A 26 -1.24 -15.56 27.76
C MET A 26 -2.38 -16.09 26.87
N VAL A 27 -3.20 -15.22 26.28
CA VAL A 27 -4.28 -15.63 25.35
C VAL A 27 -3.68 -16.14 24.02
N GLU A 28 -2.62 -15.51 23.51
CA GLU A 28 -1.88 -15.99 22.33
C GLU A 28 -1.22 -17.37 22.55
N THR A 29 -0.83 -17.68 23.80
CA THR A 29 -0.28 -19.02 24.13
C THR A 29 -1.35 -20.08 24.35
N LEU A 30 -2.59 -19.69 24.64
CA LEU A 30 -3.72 -20.60 24.89
C LEU A 30 -4.56 -20.92 23.63
N GLU A 31 -4.51 -20.10 22.57
CA GLU A 31 -5.26 -20.35 21.33
C GLU A 31 -4.60 -21.35 20.35
N PHE A 32 -3.49 -21.98 20.71
CA PHE A 32 -2.89 -23.05 19.90
C PHE A 32 -3.42 -24.45 20.28
N THR A 33 -4.74 -24.63 20.22
CA THR A 33 -5.36 -25.96 20.13
C THR A 33 -6.45 -25.98 19.07
N THR A 34 -6.11 -26.69 17.98
CA THR A 34 -6.96 -27.37 16.98
C THR A 34 -7.99 -26.57 16.18
N SER A 35 -7.84 -26.62 14.85
CA SER A 35 -8.89 -27.16 13.99
C SER A 35 -8.27 -27.89 12.80
N GLU A 36 -8.50 -29.20 12.76
CA GLU A 36 -8.39 -30.05 11.58
C GLU A 36 -9.44 -29.56 10.57
N GLU A 37 -9.07 -29.43 9.30
CA GLU A 37 -10.03 -29.28 8.19
C GLU A 37 -9.74 -30.35 7.13
N GLU A 38 -10.58 -31.38 7.26
CA GLU A 38 -11.32 -32.16 6.25
C GLU A 38 -10.65 -32.55 4.91
N GLU A 39 -10.65 -33.87 4.72
CA GLU A 39 -10.37 -34.62 3.50
C GLU A 39 -11.32 -34.23 2.36
N GLU A 40 -10.77 -33.81 1.21
CA GLU A 40 -11.45 -33.96 -0.07
C GLU A 40 -10.87 -35.15 -0.84
N LYS A 41 -11.66 -36.22 -0.92
CA LYS A 41 -11.47 -37.31 -1.89
C LYS A 41 -11.59 -36.77 -3.31
N LYS A 42 -10.57 -36.99 -4.13
CA LYS A 42 -10.70 -37.08 -5.58
C LYS A 42 -10.19 -38.42 -6.07
N GLU A 43 -11.12 -39.21 -6.58
CA GLU A 43 -10.87 -40.30 -7.52
C GLU A 43 -10.31 -39.71 -8.83
N ASP A 44 -9.21 -40.24 -9.33
CA ASP A 44 -9.10 -40.76 -10.71
C ASP A 44 -7.70 -41.38 -10.94
N GLY A 45 -7.66 -42.48 -11.71
CA GLY A 45 -6.59 -42.71 -12.68
C GLY A 45 -5.41 -43.62 -12.30
N GLY A 46 -5.58 -44.93 -12.52
CA GLY A 46 -4.57 -45.79 -13.17
C GLY A 46 -3.29 -46.15 -12.40
N SER A 47 -3.31 -47.32 -11.74
CA SER A 47 -2.09 -48.00 -11.28
C SER A 47 -1.37 -48.67 -12.46
N MET A 48 -0.11 -48.29 -12.70
CA MET A 48 0.89 -49.15 -13.33
C MET A 48 1.76 -49.72 -12.21
N VAL A 49 1.61 -51.02 -11.96
CA VAL A 49 2.31 -51.79 -10.95
C VAL A 49 3.79 -51.90 -11.32
N LEU A 50 4.67 -51.43 -10.43
CA LEU A 50 6.04 -51.93 -10.32
C LEU A 50 6.25 -52.32 -8.86
N GLU A 51 6.37 -53.62 -8.63
CA GLU A 51 6.67 -54.24 -7.34
C GLU A 51 8.13 -53.97 -6.95
N GLU A 52 8.38 -53.38 -5.78
CA GLU A 52 9.61 -53.62 -5.03
C GLU A 52 9.35 -53.76 -3.51
N ASP A 53 9.84 -54.89 -3.01
CA ASP A 53 9.87 -55.42 -1.64
C ASP A 53 10.04 -54.38 -0.51
N HIS A 54 9.10 -54.37 0.45
CA HIS A 54 9.27 -53.68 1.73
C HIS A 54 9.64 -54.67 2.85
N ARG A 55 10.94 -54.75 3.14
CA ARG A 55 11.42 -55.15 4.47
C ARG A 55 11.27 -53.95 5.43
N PRO A 56 10.74 -54.12 6.65
CA PRO A 56 10.67 -53.03 7.61
C PRO A 56 12.09 -52.73 8.12
N CYS A 57 12.72 -51.71 7.57
CA CYS A 57 14.00 -51.22 8.07
C CYS A 57 13.74 -50.27 9.25
N THR A 58 14.05 -50.74 10.44
CA THR A 58 14.13 -49.95 11.67
C THR A 58 15.37 -49.06 11.66
N SER A 59 15.38 -47.99 10.86
CA SER A 59 16.35 -46.91 11.00
C SER A 59 15.72 -45.77 11.79
N GLY A 60 16.19 -45.55 13.02
CA GLY A 60 15.74 -44.42 13.84
C GLY A 60 15.80 -43.12 13.04
N ILE A 61 14.74 -42.32 13.13
CA ILE A 61 14.61 -41.04 12.42
C ILE A 61 15.80 -40.16 12.80
N GLN A 62 16.82 -40.11 11.94
CA GLN A 62 17.91 -39.15 12.08
C GLN A 62 17.32 -37.77 11.84
N ARG A 63 17.38 -36.93 12.88
CA ARG A 63 16.92 -35.54 12.78
C ARG A 63 17.88 -34.78 11.86
N ALA A 64 17.35 -34.16 10.82
CA ALA A 64 18.13 -33.29 9.93
C ALA A 64 18.91 -32.23 10.73
N THR A 65 20.17 -31.99 10.35
CA THR A 65 21.08 -31.09 11.08
C THR A 65 21.63 -29.95 10.23
N LYS A 66 21.62 -30.07 8.90
CA LYS A 66 22.22 -29.07 8.01
C LYS A 66 21.24 -27.92 7.75
N GLU A 67 21.67 -26.69 8.06
CA GLU A 67 20.92 -25.49 7.68
C GLU A 67 21.03 -25.25 6.17
N ILE A 68 19.89 -25.00 5.52
CA ILE A 68 19.82 -24.63 4.10
C ILE A 68 19.44 -23.16 3.89
N MET A 69 18.73 -22.57 4.86
CA MET A 69 18.21 -21.21 4.76
C MET A 69 19.32 -20.18 4.95
N THR A 70 19.55 -19.36 3.94
CA THR A 70 20.48 -18.22 3.99
C THR A 70 19.73 -16.90 3.81
N PRO A 71 20.30 -15.74 4.21
CA PRO A 71 19.68 -14.44 3.96
C PRO A 71 19.35 -14.21 2.48
N ARG A 72 20.26 -14.62 1.57
CA ARG A 72 20.06 -14.48 0.11
C ARG A 72 18.92 -15.36 -0.39
N LEU A 73 18.87 -16.62 0.05
CA LEU A 73 17.79 -17.53 -0.32
C LEU A 73 16.44 -17.03 0.20
N SER A 74 16.37 -16.62 1.46
CA SER A 74 15.17 -16.03 2.07
C SER A 74 14.67 -14.82 1.28
N ALA A 75 15.57 -13.89 0.94
CA ALA A 75 15.24 -12.71 0.15
C ALA A 75 14.74 -13.07 -1.26
N ALA A 76 15.31 -14.09 -1.90
CA ALA A 76 14.85 -14.57 -3.21
C ALA A 76 13.44 -15.17 -3.12
N LEU A 77 13.16 -16.00 -2.11
CA LEU A 77 11.82 -16.56 -1.87
C LEU A 77 10.79 -15.46 -1.62
N ASP A 78 11.14 -14.45 -0.81
CA ASP A 78 10.28 -13.29 -0.55
C ASP A 78 9.98 -12.49 -1.82
N LYS A 79 11.02 -12.16 -2.60
CA LYS A 79 10.89 -11.40 -3.85
C LYS A 79 10.04 -12.13 -4.89
N CYS A 80 10.17 -13.46 -4.95
CA CYS A 80 9.40 -14.30 -5.85
C CYS A 80 8.00 -14.68 -5.30
N LYS A 81 7.61 -14.17 -4.13
CA LYS A 81 6.33 -14.45 -3.45
C LYS A 81 6.07 -15.95 -3.23
N VAL A 82 7.13 -16.70 -2.95
CA VAL A 82 7.06 -18.14 -2.69
C VAL A 82 6.53 -18.37 -1.27
N SER A 83 5.47 -19.18 -1.14
CA SER A 83 4.91 -19.55 0.16
C SER A 83 5.88 -20.46 0.93
N ASP A 84 5.73 -20.55 2.25
CA ASP A 84 6.58 -21.48 3.04
C ASP A 84 6.36 -22.95 2.63
N ARG A 85 5.17 -23.29 2.11
CA ARG A 85 4.86 -24.64 1.61
C ARG A 85 5.57 -24.89 0.27
N ASP A 86 5.47 -23.95 -0.66
CA ASP A 86 6.15 -24.06 -1.95
C ASP A 86 7.67 -24.04 -1.78
N ALA A 87 8.18 -23.30 -0.80
CA ALA A 87 9.60 -23.30 -0.45
C ALA A 87 10.07 -24.69 0.00
N VAL A 88 9.27 -25.44 0.75
CA VAL A 88 9.60 -26.85 1.09
C VAL A 88 9.75 -27.67 -0.19
N HIS A 89 8.75 -27.65 -1.08
CA HIS A 89 8.78 -28.43 -2.31
C HIS A 89 9.96 -28.06 -3.23
N LEU A 90 10.20 -26.76 -3.42
CA LEU A 90 11.29 -26.27 -4.26
C LEU A 90 12.66 -26.63 -3.69
N LEU A 91 12.85 -26.53 -2.37
CA LEU A 91 14.12 -26.86 -1.74
C LEU A 91 14.39 -28.36 -1.75
N THR A 92 13.38 -29.20 -1.51
CA THR A 92 13.50 -30.66 -1.61
C THR A 92 13.92 -31.06 -3.03
N ALA A 93 13.17 -30.62 -4.05
CA ALA A 93 13.49 -30.92 -5.45
C ALA A 93 14.89 -30.40 -5.86
N CYS A 94 15.29 -29.23 -5.37
CA CYS A 94 16.61 -28.66 -5.64
C CYS A 94 17.73 -29.53 -5.04
N VAL A 95 17.58 -29.97 -3.79
CA VAL A 95 18.57 -30.82 -3.10
C VAL A 95 18.69 -32.19 -3.81
N GLU A 96 17.57 -32.79 -4.21
CA GLU A 96 17.56 -34.05 -4.98
C GLU A 96 18.24 -33.89 -6.34
N SER A 97 18.02 -32.76 -7.03
CA SER A 97 18.59 -32.50 -8.36
C SER A 97 20.13 -32.46 -8.38
N VAL A 98 20.73 -32.13 -7.23
CA VAL A 98 22.19 -32.14 -7.05
C VAL A 98 22.70 -33.41 -6.36
N SER A 99 21.89 -34.47 -6.32
CA SER A 99 22.22 -35.78 -5.73
C SER A 99 22.57 -35.74 -4.24
N LEU A 100 21.99 -34.79 -3.49
CA LEU A 100 22.09 -34.71 -2.04
C LEU A 100 20.83 -35.30 -1.40
N ASN A 101 20.94 -35.81 -0.16
CA ASN A 101 19.78 -36.36 0.56
C ASN A 101 19.00 -35.23 1.27
N PRO A 102 17.71 -34.98 0.95
CA PRO A 102 16.89 -33.98 1.65
C PRO A 102 16.77 -34.20 3.15
N SER A 103 16.83 -35.45 3.62
CA SER A 103 16.74 -35.78 5.05
C SER A 103 17.92 -35.26 5.87
N ASP A 104 19.02 -34.87 5.24
CA ASP A 104 20.16 -34.25 5.92
C ASP A 104 19.88 -32.77 6.28
N TYR A 105 18.95 -32.12 5.57
CA TYR A 105 18.72 -30.67 5.62
C TYR A 105 17.44 -30.31 6.37
N ILE A 106 17.48 -29.17 7.06
CA ILE A 106 16.33 -28.64 7.78
C ILE A 106 15.34 -28.01 6.78
N ILE A 107 14.57 -28.86 6.10
CA ILE A 107 13.55 -28.48 5.11
C ILE A 107 12.17 -28.84 5.67
N ASN A 108 11.66 -27.98 6.54
CA ASN A 108 10.28 -28.06 7.01
C ASN A 108 9.69 -26.65 7.12
N ARG A 109 8.37 -26.56 6.92
CA ARG A 109 7.63 -25.30 6.85
C ARG A 109 7.91 -24.40 8.05
N THR A 110 7.88 -24.94 9.27
CA THR A 110 8.06 -24.18 10.51
C THR A 110 9.46 -23.59 10.62
N SER A 111 10.49 -24.36 10.27
CA SER A 111 11.89 -23.91 10.32
C SER A 111 12.17 -22.86 9.25
N ILE A 112 11.64 -23.03 8.04
CA ILE A 112 11.72 -22.05 6.96
C ILE A 112 11.04 -20.74 7.39
N LYS A 113 9.82 -20.82 7.91
CA LYS A 113 9.07 -19.66 8.42
C LYS A 113 9.88 -18.89 9.46
N LYS A 114 10.36 -19.57 10.50
CA LYS A 114 11.17 -18.97 11.57
C LYS A 114 12.46 -18.32 11.03
N CYS A 115 13.16 -18.98 10.12
CA CYS A 115 14.36 -18.42 9.49
C CYS A 115 14.03 -17.15 8.70
N ARG A 116 12.94 -17.16 7.90
CA ARG A 116 12.49 -15.97 7.16
C ARG A 116 12.15 -14.81 8.09
N GLU A 117 11.44 -15.06 9.19
CA GLU A 117 11.12 -14.04 10.21
C GLU A 117 12.38 -13.43 10.81
N ILE A 118 13.37 -14.25 11.19
CA ILE A 118 14.67 -13.79 11.70
C ILE A 118 15.39 -12.93 10.66
N PHE A 119 15.46 -13.37 9.41
CA PHE A 119 16.16 -12.62 8.36
C PHE A 119 15.46 -11.31 8.02
N ARG A 120 14.13 -11.28 7.96
CA ARG A 120 13.35 -10.05 7.76
C ARG A 120 13.57 -9.05 8.88
N LYS A 121 13.60 -9.52 10.14
CA LYS A 121 13.94 -8.67 11.30
C LYS A 121 15.32 -8.05 11.16
N LYS A 122 16.34 -8.85 10.81
CA LYS A 122 17.71 -8.36 10.57
C LYS A 122 17.78 -7.35 9.42
N VAL A 123 17.02 -7.56 8.35
CA VAL A 123 16.95 -6.61 7.23
C VAL A 123 16.31 -5.29 7.69
N ALA A 124 15.22 -5.34 8.45
CA ALA A 124 14.57 -4.14 8.98
C ALA A 124 15.47 -3.36 9.94
N GLU A 125 16.16 -4.06 10.86
CA GLU A 125 17.16 -3.47 11.75
C GLU A 125 18.30 -2.81 10.96
N LYS A 126 18.78 -3.47 9.90
CA LYS A 126 19.81 -2.91 9.03
C LYS A 126 19.34 -1.63 8.35
N VAL A 127 18.16 -1.65 7.71
CA VAL A 127 17.57 -0.46 7.05
C VAL A 127 17.43 0.70 8.02
N HIS A 128 16.96 0.43 9.25
CA HIS A 128 16.87 1.43 10.31
C HIS A 128 18.24 2.02 10.66
N SER A 129 19.24 1.17 10.93
CA SER A 129 20.59 1.62 11.28
C SER A 129 21.29 2.38 10.14
N ASP A 130 21.16 1.91 8.89
CA ASP A 130 21.74 2.53 7.70
C ASP A 130 21.19 3.95 7.54
N PHE A 131 19.88 4.14 7.71
CA PHE A 131 19.25 5.45 7.66
C PHE A 131 19.66 6.36 8.82
N CYS A 132 19.68 5.87 10.06
CA CYS A 132 20.14 6.67 11.21
C CYS A 132 21.59 7.14 11.04
N THR A 133 22.43 6.34 10.38
CA THR A 133 23.84 6.67 10.09
C THR A 133 24.00 7.83 9.11
N LEU A 134 23.00 8.09 8.24
CA LEU A 134 23.00 9.26 7.36
C LEU A 134 22.99 10.58 8.14
N ASN A 135 22.49 10.55 9.38
CA ASN A 135 22.38 11.71 10.27
C ASN A 135 21.84 12.96 9.57
N VAL A 136 20.68 12.82 8.92
CA VAL A 136 20.00 13.93 8.24
C VAL A 136 19.72 15.09 9.20
N ASP A 137 19.86 16.32 8.71
CA ASP A 137 19.62 17.54 9.50
C ASP A 137 18.12 17.77 9.77
N PHE A 138 17.29 17.46 8.75
CA PHE A 138 15.85 17.57 8.83
C PHE A 138 15.14 16.52 8.00
N VAL A 139 13.87 16.31 8.31
CA VAL A 139 12.97 15.48 7.52
C VAL A 139 11.64 16.19 7.24
N ILE A 140 11.09 15.93 6.05
CA ILE A 140 9.69 16.16 5.72
C ILE A 140 8.99 14.82 5.82
N VAL A 141 7.94 14.75 6.63
CA VAL A 141 7.18 13.53 6.89
C VAL A 141 5.95 13.52 6.00
N HIS A 142 5.76 12.43 5.28
CA HIS A 142 4.64 12.21 4.38
C HIS A 142 3.79 11.07 4.92
N TRP A 143 2.47 11.21 4.84
CA TRP A 143 1.56 10.11 5.11
C TRP A 143 0.36 10.14 4.18
N ASP A 144 -0.17 8.95 3.92
CA ASP A 144 -1.40 8.74 3.16
C ASP A 144 -2.12 7.50 3.73
N THR A 145 -3.44 7.44 3.60
CA THR A 145 -4.24 6.31 4.09
C THR A 145 -4.62 5.38 2.95
N LYS A 146 -4.56 4.07 3.17
CA LYS A 146 -4.99 3.08 2.20
C LYS A 146 -5.64 1.87 2.86
N LEU A 147 -6.82 1.49 2.37
CA LEU A 147 -7.47 0.26 2.77
C LEU A 147 -6.72 -0.95 2.21
N LEU A 148 -6.13 -1.75 3.10
CA LEU A 148 -5.44 -3.00 2.79
C LEU A 148 -6.12 -4.17 3.51
N PRO A 149 -6.05 -5.39 2.97
CA PRO A 149 -6.46 -6.58 3.73
C PRO A 149 -5.66 -6.68 5.02
N ASN A 150 -6.32 -7.05 6.12
CA ASN A 150 -5.66 -7.41 7.37
C ASN A 150 -4.83 -8.70 7.20
N LEU A 151 -4.07 -9.09 8.22
CA LEU A 151 -3.18 -10.25 8.15
C LEU A 151 -3.93 -11.58 7.91
N SER A 152 -5.20 -11.68 8.33
CA SER A 152 -6.06 -12.84 8.04
C SER A 152 -6.70 -12.79 6.64
N GLY A 153 -6.59 -11.65 5.93
CA GLY A 153 -7.14 -11.43 4.60
C GLY A 153 -8.66 -11.26 4.54
N GLN A 154 -9.34 -11.26 5.69
CA GLN A 154 -10.81 -11.27 5.76
C GLN A 154 -11.40 -9.86 5.80
N GLU A 155 -10.71 -8.91 6.42
CA GLU A 155 -11.21 -7.53 6.59
C GLU A 155 -10.27 -6.52 5.95
N LYS A 156 -10.81 -5.39 5.50
CA LYS A 156 -10.01 -4.25 5.07
C LYS A 156 -9.77 -3.34 6.26
N VAL A 157 -8.51 -3.08 6.56
CA VAL A 157 -8.05 -2.17 7.60
C VAL A 157 -7.36 -0.97 6.96
N ASP A 158 -7.53 0.20 7.57
CA ASP A 158 -6.78 1.37 7.17
C ASP A 158 -5.31 1.17 7.53
N SER A 159 -4.46 1.24 6.51
CA SER A 159 -3.02 1.18 6.64
C SER A 159 -2.45 2.53 6.24
N LEU A 160 -1.50 3.03 7.04
CA LEU A 160 -0.97 4.38 6.92
C LEU A 160 0.53 4.30 6.60
N PRO A 161 0.96 4.25 5.32
CA PRO A 161 2.34 4.46 4.97
C PRO A 161 2.84 5.80 5.53
N VAL A 162 3.93 5.74 6.31
CA VAL A 162 4.62 6.93 6.83
C VAL A 162 6.02 6.96 6.23
N ILE A 163 6.34 8.02 5.51
CA ILE A 163 7.61 8.19 4.80
C ILE A 163 8.31 9.44 5.36
N ALA A 164 9.61 9.33 5.62
CA ALA A 164 10.47 10.47 5.87
C ALA A 164 11.31 10.75 4.63
N SER A 165 11.39 12.02 4.24
CA SER A 165 12.23 12.47 3.14
C SER A 165 13.16 13.59 3.58
N SER A 166 14.34 13.61 2.99
CA SER A 166 15.36 14.65 3.12
C SER A 166 16.02 14.81 1.74
N PRO A 167 16.86 15.82 1.47
CA PRO A 167 17.54 15.93 0.18
C PRO A 167 18.24 14.63 -0.21
N ASN A 168 17.86 14.05 -1.35
CA ASN A 168 18.37 12.80 -1.91
C ASN A 168 18.09 11.52 -1.11
N VAL A 169 17.24 11.56 -0.09
CA VAL A 169 16.92 10.41 0.77
C VAL A 169 15.42 10.31 0.98
N GLU A 170 14.87 9.13 0.77
CA GLU A 170 13.49 8.78 1.09
C GLU A 170 13.46 7.44 1.82
N GLN A 171 12.76 7.39 2.96
CA GLN A 171 12.71 6.22 3.81
C GLN A 171 11.29 5.95 4.28
N LEU A 172 10.78 4.75 3.99
CA LEU A 172 9.55 4.24 4.59
C LEU A 172 9.82 3.94 6.07
N LEU A 173 9.19 4.67 6.97
CA LEU A 173 9.30 4.46 8.41
C LEU A 173 8.44 3.27 8.87
N GLY A 174 7.33 3.04 8.19
CA GLY A 174 6.43 1.94 8.46
C GLY A 174 5.11 2.07 7.71
N VAL A 175 4.28 1.03 7.86
CA VAL A 175 2.90 0.99 7.36
C VAL A 175 2.00 0.54 8.52
N PRO A 176 1.89 1.33 9.61
CA PRO A 176 1.01 1.01 10.73
C PRO A 176 -0.44 0.82 10.26
N GLN A 177 -1.10 -0.21 10.82
CA GLN A 177 -2.55 -0.32 10.75
C GLN A 177 -3.15 0.63 11.78
N ILE A 178 -4.18 1.38 11.38
CA ILE A 178 -4.91 2.29 12.25
C ILE A 178 -6.36 1.80 12.40
N PRO A 179 -6.95 1.91 13.60
CA PRO A 179 -8.31 1.43 13.85
C PRO A 179 -9.38 2.29 13.15
N SER A 180 -9.04 3.55 12.83
CA SER A 180 -9.89 4.45 12.05
C SER A 180 -9.06 5.53 11.36
N GLY A 181 -9.52 6.03 10.22
CA GLY A 181 -8.95 7.20 9.54
C GLY A 181 -9.20 8.56 10.22
N THR A 182 -9.39 8.60 11.54
CA THR A 182 -9.55 9.88 12.27
C THR A 182 -8.20 10.57 12.47
N GLY A 183 -8.18 11.90 12.55
CA GLY A 183 -6.94 12.64 12.68
C GLY A 183 -6.14 12.30 13.94
N SER A 184 -6.81 11.91 15.03
CA SER A 184 -6.16 11.46 16.27
C SER A 184 -5.38 10.16 16.09
N GLU A 185 -5.97 9.17 15.42
CA GLU A 185 -5.32 7.88 15.16
C GLU A 185 -4.16 8.04 14.16
N ILE A 186 -4.38 8.83 13.09
CA ILE A 186 -3.33 9.16 12.12
C ILE A 186 -2.16 9.86 12.82
N SER A 187 -2.41 10.94 13.58
CA SER A 187 -1.37 11.67 14.30
C SER A 187 -0.59 10.76 15.27
N SER A 188 -1.29 9.87 15.98
CA SER A 188 -0.66 8.93 16.89
C SER A 188 0.26 7.95 16.17
N ALA A 189 -0.22 7.34 15.08
CA ALA A 189 0.57 6.40 14.28
C ALA A 189 1.80 7.06 13.63
N VAL A 190 1.67 8.30 13.14
CA VAL A 190 2.80 9.06 12.59
C VAL A 190 3.81 9.39 13.69
N TYR A 191 3.36 9.88 14.85
CA TYR A 191 4.25 10.18 15.97
C TYR A 191 5.03 8.94 16.43
N ASP A 192 4.35 7.81 16.62
CA ASP A 192 4.99 6.59 17.09
C ASP A 192 6.00 6.05 16.06
N SER A 193 5.73 6.26 14.77
CA SER A 193 6.69 5.97 13.70
C SER A 193 7.91 6.88 13.78
N LEU A 194 7.72 8.18 14.01
CA LEU A 194 8.84 9.12 14.16
C LEU A 194 9.67 8.86 15.42
N GLU A 195 9.03 8.49 16.53
CA GLU A 195 9.70 8.15 17.79
C GLU A 195 10.59 6.92 17.62
N LYS A 196 10.09 5.85 16.98
CA LYS A 196 10.86 4.64 16.69
C LYS A 196 12.10 4.90 15.85
N TRP A 197 12.06 5.92 14.99
CA TRP A 197 13.16 6.29 14.10
C TRP A 197 14.02 7.44 14.63
N LEU A 198 13.76 7.93 15.86
CA LEU A 198 14.49 9.03 16.49
C LEU A 198 14.48 10.31 15.62
N LEU A 199 13.32 10.63 15.05
CA LEU A 199 13.12 11.76 14.12
C LEU A 199 12.30 12.91 14.70
N LEU A 200 11.77 12.77 15.91
CA LEU A 200 10.81 13.72 16.50
C LEU A 200 11.30 15.16 16.55
N ASP A 201 12.61 15.39 16.71
CA ASP A 201 13.30 16.69 16.73
C ASP A 201 13.75 17.16 15.34
N LYS A 202 13.78 16.26 14.34
CA LYS A 202 14.25 16.54 12.97
C LYS A 202 13.13 16.92 12.00
N VAL A 203 11.87 16.68 12.35
CA VAL A 203 10.75 17.06 11.48
C VAL A 203 10.67 18.58 11.26
N GLN A 204 10.63 19.03 10.00
CA GLN A 204 10.46 20.44 9.65
C GLN A 204 9.22 20.68 8.78
N GLY A 205 8.66 19.63 8.20
CA GLY A 205 7.47 19.73 7.38
C GLY A 205 6.64 18.47 7.36
N PHE A 206 5.38 18.64 7.01
CA PHE A 206 4.38 17.59 6.85
C PHE A 206 3.79 17.64 5.45
N VAL A 207 3.63 16.48 4.81
CA VAL A 207 2.95 16.33 3.52
C VAL A 207 1.81 15.32 3.68
N PHE A 208 0.61 15.76 3.32
CA PHE A 208 -0.63 15.00 3.51
C PHE A 208 -1.71 15.46 2.52
N ASP A 209 -2.67 14.59 2.22
CA ASP A 209 -3.88 14.92 1.46
C ASP A 209 -4.78 15.90 2.23
N THR A 210 -5.63 16.67 1.53
CA THR A 210 -6.37 17.77 2.19
C THR A 210 -7.68 17.35 2.84
N THR A 211 -7.88 16.05 3.07
CA THR A 211 -9.06 15.53 3.75
C THR A 211 -9.23 16.14 5.14
N ALA A 212 -10.47 16.26 5.60
CA ALA A 212 -10.78 16.88 6.89
C ALA A 212 -10.13 16.17 8.09
N SER A 213 -9.89 14.86 7.99
CA SER A 213 -9.14 14.06 8.97
C SER A 213 -7.70 14.51 9.12
N ASN A 214 -7.09 15.05 8.07
CA ASN A 214 -5.72 15.56 8.10
C ASN A 214 -5.65 17.07 8.36
N THR A 215 -6.50 17.86 7.70
CA THR A 215 -6.47 19.35 7.72
C THR A 215 -7.34 19.99 8.80
N GLY A 216 -8.16 19.21 9.53
CA GLY A 216 -9.09 19.74 10.52
C GLY A 216 -8.44 20.69 11.54
N ARG A 217 -9.03 21.87 11.73
CA ARG A 217 -8.49 22.92 12.62
C ARG A 217 -8.29 22.47 14.07
N LEU A 218 -9.13 21.58 14.59
CA LEU A 218 -9.07 21.11 15.97
C LEU A 218 -8.62 19.65 16.08
N ASN A 219 -9.12 18.80 15.17
CA ASN A 219 -8.94 17.35 15.22
C ASN A 219 -8.21 16.79 13.99
N GLY A 220 -7.61 17.65 13.17
CA GLY A 220 -6.82 17.23 12.02
C GLY A 220 -5.50 16.61 12.48
N ALA A 221 -5.06 15.57 11.78
CA ALA A 221 -3.81 14.86 12.09
C ALA A 221 -2.61 15.81 12.12
N SER A 222 -2.51 16.75 11.17
CA SER A 222 -1.39 17.69 11.11
C SER A 222 -1.39 18.63 12.31
N THR A 223 -2.57 19.17 12.68
CA THR A 223 -2.75 20.03 13.85
C THR A 223 -2.37 19.32 15.15
N LEU A 224 -2.89 18.10 15.35
CA LEU A 224 -2.64 17.32 16.56
C LEU A 224 -1.17 16.91 16.66
N LEU A 225 -0.55 16.54 15.53
CA LEU A 225 0.87 16.18 15.49
C LEU A 225 1.76 17.39 15.77
N GLU A 226 1.49 18.55 15.18
CA GLU A 226 2.21 19.79 15.46
C GLU A 226 2.16 20.15 16.96
N GLN A 227 0.97 20.09 17.57
CA GLN A 227 0.80 20.31 19.01
C GLN A 227 1.64 19.32 19.84
N ARG A 228 1.66 18.04 19.43
CA ARG A 228 2.43 16.99 20.12
C ARG A 228 3.93 17.20 19.98
N LEU A 229 4.41 17.74 18.85
CA LEU A 229 5.81 18.14 18.66
C LEU A 229 6.15 19.48 19.32
N SER A 230 5.15 20.29 19.69
CA SER A 230 5.29 21.56 20.40
C SER A 230 6.24 22.56 19.71
N ARG A 231 6.14 22.65 18.38
CA ARG A 231 6.91 23.57 17.53
C ARG A 231 6.17 23.83 16.22
N ASP A 232 6.50 24.95 15.58
CA ASP A 232 5.93 25.30 14.29
C ASP A 232 6.44 24.35 13.21
N ILE A 233 5.53 23.79 12.40
CA ILE A 233 5.87 22.87 11.32
C ILE A 233 5.31 23.38 10.00
N LEU A 234 6.08 23.25 8.92
CA LEU A 234 5.61 23.63 7.60
C LEU A 234 4.58 22.61 7.07
N PHE A 235 3.33 23.05 6.86
CA PHE A 235 2.29 22.20 6.27
C PHE A 235 2.33 22.33 4.74
N LEU A 236 2.57 21.20 4.08
CA LEU A 236 2.62 21.08 2.63
C LEU A 236 1.46 20.21 2.16
N ALA A 237 0.33 20.84 1.89
CA ALA A 237 -0.82 20.16 1.28
C ALA A 237 -0.39 19.45 -0.01
N CYS A 238 -0.88 18.22 -0.19
CA CYS A 238 -0.57 17.42 -1.37
C CYS A 238 -1.00 18.16 -2.65
N ARG A 239 -0.02 18.52 -3.49
CA ARG A 239 -0.27 19.29 -4.73
C ARG A 239 -1.15 18.56 -5.72
N HIS A 240 -1.09 17.23 -5.74
CA HIS A 240 -1.98 16.41 -6.55
C HIS A 240 -3.42 16.66 -6.15
N HIS A 241 -3.71 16.56 -4.86
CA HIS A 241 -5.04 16.75 -4.33
C HIS A 241 -5.55 18.20 -4.53
N VAL A 242 -4.68 19.20 -4.34
CA VAL A 242 -5.01 20.61 -4.67
C VAL A 242 -5.44 20.76 -6.14
N SER A 243 -4.76 20.06 -7.06
CA SER A 243 -5.12 20.10 -8.49
C SER A 243 -6.46 19.41 -8.74
N GLU A 244 -6.77 18.31 -8.04
CA GLU A 244 -8.07 17.65 -8.11
C GLU A 244 -9.22 18.55 -7.64
N LEU A 245 -9.01 19.36 -6.59
CA LEU A 245 -10.01 20.32 -6.11
C LEU A 245 -10.35 21.39 -7.16
N ILE A 246 -9.36 21.87 -7.91
CA ILE A 246 -9.59 22.84 -9.01
C ILE A 246 -10.44 22.18 -10.10
N MET A 247 -10.12 20.94 -10.47
CA MET A 247 -10.89 20.18 -11.46
C MET A 247 -12.32 19.90 -10.99
N GLN A 248 -12.50 19.56 -9.71
CA GLN A 248 -13.81 19.37 -9.10
C GLN A 248 -14.64 20.66 -9.13
N ALA A 249 -14.03 21.81 -8.81
CA ALA A 249 -14.69 23.10 -8.90
C ALA A 249 -15.18 23.39 -10.32
N ALA A 250 -14.33 23.21 -11.33
CA ALA A 250 -14.72 23.38 -12.74
C ALA A 250 -15.86 22.44 -13.14
N PHE A 251 -15.82 21.18 -12.71
CA PHE A 251 -16.86 20.19 -12.99
C PHE A 251 -18.20 20.52 -12.33
N ASN A 252 -18.16 21.05 -11.09
CA ASN A 252 -19.34 21.50 -10.35
C ASN A 252 -19.95 22.76 -10.98
N GLU A 253 -19.14 23.75 -11.34
CA GLU A 253 -19.58 24.99 -12.01
C GLU A 253 -20.18 24.70 -13.38
N ALA A 254 -19.64 23.73 -14.12
CA ALA A 254 -20.20 23.28 -15.38
C ALA A 254 -21.56 22.57 -15.25
N LYS A 255 -22.02 22.30 -14.02
CA LYS A 255 -23.30 21.62 -13.70
C LYS A 255 -23.49 20.32 -14.48
N LEU A 256 -22.40 19.64 -14.82
CA LEU A 256 -22.41 18.38 -15.57
C LEU A 256 -23.03 17.22 -14.76
N HIS A 257 -23.19 17.42 -13.46
CA HIS A 257 -23.96 16.57 -12.57
C HIS A 257 -24.41 17.37 -11.34
N VAL A 258 -25.49 16.94 -10.71
CA VAL A 258 -25.95 17.44 -9.41
C VAL A 258 -26.03 16.23 -8.49
N SER A 259 -24.96 15.92 -7.77
CA SER A 259 -24.94 14.83 -6.79
C SER A 259 -24.27 15.32 -5.52
N SER A 260 -24.92 15.04 -4.38
CA SER A 260 -24.36 15.22 -3.04
C SER A 260 -23.54 14.01 -2.57
N GLY A 261 -23.53 12.91 -3.35
CA GLY A 261 -22.74 11.72 -3.07
C GLY A 261 -21.38 11.74 -3.77
N PRO A 262 -20.40 10.97 -3.27
CA PRO A 262 -19.06 10.92 -3.86
C PRO A 262 -19.09 10.33 -5.27
N ASP A 263 -20.02 9.42 -5.56
CA ASP A 263 -20.16 8.76 -6.85
C ASP A 263 -20.91 9.63 -7.87
N ILE A 264 -20.36 9.68 -9.08
CA ILE A 264 -20.94 10.35 -10.24
C ILE A 264 -21.66 9.29 -11.09
N ALA A 265 -22.99 9.33 -11.09
CA ALA A 265 -23.83 8.31 -11.71
C ALA A 265 -23.52 8.09 -13.20
N ILE A 266 -23.33 9.18 -13.96
CA ILE A 266 -23.01 9.08 -15.40
C ILE A 266 -21.68 8.38 -15.66
N PHE A 267 -20.68 8.59 -14.82
CA PHE A 267 -19.39 7.90 -14.93
C PHE A 267 -19.49 6.42 -14.55
N LYS A 268 -20.28 6.10 -13.52
CA LYS A 268 -20.55 4.71 -13.14
C LYS A 268 -21.26 3.96 -14.27
N LEU A 269 -22.26 4.57 -14.89
CA LEU A 269 -22.97 4.02 -16.05
C LEU A 269 -22.01 3.80 -17.23
N PHE A 270 -21.19 4.80 -17.55
CA PHE A 270 -20.20 4.72 -18.63
C PHE A 270 -19.18 3.60 -18.39
N LYS A 271 -18.65 3.49 -17.18
CA LYS A 271 -17.72 2.43 -16.77
C LYS A 271 -18.34 1.04 -16.92
N ASN A 272 -19.58 0.86 -16.47
CA ASN A 272 -20.29 -0.42 -16.57
C ASN A 272 -20.60 -0.78 -18.02
N ALA A 273 -20.97 0.20 -18.84
CA ALA A 273 -21.28 0.01 -20.26
C ALA A 273 -20.03 -0.15 -21.15
N TRP A 274 -18.82 0.14 -20.64
CA TRP A 274 -17.58 0.23 -21.41
C TRP A 274 -17.31 -0.95 -22.37
N LYS A 275 -17.64 -2.17 -21.96
CA LYS A 275 -17.47 -3.38 -22.80
C LYS A 275 -18.32 -3.33 -24.07
N ASN A 276 -19.48 -2.70 -24.02
CA ASN A 276 -20.48 -2.67 -25.08
C ASN A 276 -20.45 -1.37 -25.91
N ILE A 277 -19.63 -0.39 -25.51
CA ILE A 277 -19.49 0.88 -26.23
C ILE A 277 -18.57 0.70 -27.45
N ASN A 278 -19.01 1.24 -28.59
CA ASN A 278 -18.20 1.36 -29.80
C ASN A 278 -17.10 2.41 -29.58
N LYS A 279 -15.84 1.99 -29.73
CA LYS A 279 -14.64 2.79 -29.46
C LYS A 279 -14.01 3.38 -30.74
N THR A 280 -14.54 3.03 -31.91
CA THR A 280 -14.00 3.48 -33.21
C THR A 280 -14.80 4.65 -33.79
N ASN A 281 -16.07 4.80 -33.41
CA ASN A 281 -16.94 5.88 -33.89
C ASN A 281 -17.06 6.99 -32.84
N ILE A 282 -16.04 7.86 -32.76
CA ILE A 282 -15.99 8.96 -31.80
C ILE A 282 -16.64 10.20 -32.42
N LEU A 283 -17.61 10.77 -31.71
CA LEU A 283 -18.19 12.06 -32.08
C LEU A 283 -17.24 13.17 -31.62
N VAL A 284 -16.81 14.01 -32.55
CA VAL A 284 -15.87 15.10 -32.31
C VAL A 284 -16.57 16.46 -32.35
N TRP A 285 -15.83 17.54 -32.11
CA TRP A 285 -16.36 18.88 -31.85
C TRP A 285 -17.35 19.45 -32.87
N ASN A 286 -17.25 19.06 -34.15
CA ASN A 286 -18.13 19.52 -35.23
C ASN A 286 -19.35 18.62 -35.47
N THR A 287 -19.54 17.58 -34.66
CA THR A 287 -20.70 16.67 -34.78
C THR A 287 -21.99 17.36 -34.31
N ASP A 288 -21.88 18.24 -33.33
CA ASP A 288 -23.00 19.03 -32.80
C ASP A 288 -22.81 20.51 -33.16
N LYS A 289 -23.78 21.11 -33.87
CA LYS A 289 -23.66 22.49 -34.38
C LYS A 289 -23.53 23.54 -33.26
N TYR A 290 -24.08 23.26 -32.08
CA TYR A 290 -23.99 24.18 -30.95
C TYR A 290 -22.58 24.11 -30.34
N PHE A 291 -22.05 22.91 -30.15
CA PHE A 291 -20.69 22.69 -29.69
C PHE A 291 -19.64 23.22 -30.68
N GLU A 292 -19.86 23.00 -31.99
CA GLU A 292 -19.04 23.53 -33.07
C GLU A 292 -18.92 25.05 -32.98
N LYS A 293 -20.05 25.76 -32.82
CA LYS A 293 -20.08 27.22 -32.72
C LYS A 293 -19.31 27.75 -31.51
N ILE A 294 -19.33 27.04 -30.39
CA ILE A 294 -18.62 27.45 -29.15
C ILE A 294 -17.12 27.19 -29.26
N ILE A 295 -16.73 26.04 -29.80
CA ILE A 295 -15.34 25.58 -29.83
C ILE A 295 -14.57 26.16 -31.03
N SER A 296 -15.22 26.35 -32.18
CA SER A 296 -14.60 26.84 -33.42
C SER A 296 -13.65 28.04 -33.19
N PRO A 297 -14.03 29.10 -32.45
CA PRO A 297 -13.16 30.27 -32.26
C PRO A 297 -11.87 29.99 -31.48
N LYS A 298 -11.84 28.91 -30.67
CA LYS A 298 -10.73 28.57 -29.77
C LYS A 298 -10.00 27.30 -30.17
N ARG A 299 -10.50 26.56 -31.16
CA ARG A 299 -10.01 25.23 -31.52
C ARG A 299 -8.50 25.21 -31.77
N GLU A 300 -8.01 26.08 -32.65
CA GLU A 300 -6.60 26.11 -33.04
C GLU A 300 -5.69 26.50 -31.86
N GLU A 301 -6.12 27.46 -31.04
CA GLU A 301 -5.39 27.88 -29.85
C GLU A 301 -5.23 26.72 -28.86
N VAL A 302 -6.32 26.00 -28.58
CA VAL A 302 -6.31 24.85 -27.65
C VAL A 302 -5.50 23.70 -28.22
N LEU A 303 -5.62 23.39 -29.51
CA LEU A 303 -4.81 22.35 -30.16
C LEU A 303 -3.32 22.69 -30.11
N SER A 304 -2.94 23.93 -30.43
CA SER A 304 -1.55 24.38 -30.35
C SER A 304 -0.99 24.20 -28.94
N PHE A 305 -1.78 24.57 -27.91
CA PHE A 305 -1.41 24.35 -26.52
C PHE A 305 -1.24 22.85 -26.21
N CYS A 306 -2.20 22.01 -26.60
CA CYS A 306 -2.16 20.56 -26.35
C CYS A 306 -0.95 19.89 -27.02
N PHE A 307 -0.65 20.21 -28.29
CA PHE A 307 0.50 19.65 -29.00
C PHE A 307 1.84 20.13 -28.45
N GLN A 308 1.90 21.35 -27.89
CA GLN A 308 3.08 21.78 -27.14
C GLN A 308 3.21 20.96 -25.85
N LYS A 309 2.13 20.88 -25.06
CA LYS A 309 2.16 20.24 -23.73
C LYS A 309 2.39 18.74 -23.77
N ILE A 310 1.85 18.02 -24.74
CA ILE A 310 2.01 16.55 -24.82
C ILE A 310 3.45 16.07 -25.00
N THR A 311 4.36 16.98 -25.42
CA THR A 311 5.78 16.70 -25.57
C THR A 311 6.60 16.94 -24.30
N GLU A 312 6.00 17.59 -23.30
CA GLU A 312 6.63 17.83 -22.01
C GLU A 312 6.60 16.56 -21.14
N ASP A 313 7.51 16.51 -20.16
CA ASP A 313 7.47 15.47 -19.14
C ASP A 313 6.32 15.78 -18.16
N HIS A 314 5.44 14.80 -17.96
CA HIS A 314 4.29 14.93 -17.08
C HIS A 314 4.51 14.08 -15.84
N PRO A 315 4.21 14.61 -14.63
CA PRO A 315 4.41 13.87 -13.39
C PRO A 315 3.50 12.63 -13.28
N ARG A 316 2.44 12.54 -14.11
CA ARG A 316 1.49 11.43 -14.14
C ARG A 316 0.97 11.17 -15.55
N ASP A 317 0.68 9.90 -15.83
CA ASP A 317 0.15 9.45 -17.11
C ASP A 317 -1.28 9.95 -17.39
N ASP A 318 -2.10 10.19 -16.35
CA ASP A 318 -3.47 10.67 -16.50
C ASP A 318 -3.55 12.11 -17.03
N TYR A 319 -2.56 12.95 -16.74
CA TYR A 319 -2.45 14.29 -17.32
C TYR A 319 -2.17 14.24 -18.81
N LYS A 320 -1.28 13.32 -19.22
CA LYS A 320 -1.01 13.07 -20.63
C LYS A 320 -2.25 12.54 -21.34
N GLU A 321 -2.93 11.57 -20.73
CA GLU A 321 -4.19 11.02 -21.27
C GLU A 321 -5.26 12.11 -21.42
N PHE A 322 -5.40 13.03 -20.46
CA PHE A 322 -6.33 14.15 -20.59
C PHE A 322 -6.02 15.02 -21.81
N ILE A 323 -4.75 15.35 -22.06
CA ILE A 323 -4.34 16.13 -23.24
C ILE A 323 -4.65 15.34 -24.53
N GLU A 324 -4.34 14.05 -24.56
CA GLU A 324 -4.67 13.17 -25.69
C GLU A 324 -6.17 13.16 -25.99
N LEU A 325 -7.02 13.07 -24.96
CA LEU A 325 -8.47 13.09 -25.08
C LEU A 325 -8.99 14.45 -25.60
N VAL A 326 -8.41 15.57 -25.16
CA VAL A 326 -8.78 16.90 -25.68
C VAL A 326 -8.48 17.01 -27.18
N ILE A 327 -7.31 16.56 -27.62
CA ILE A 327 -6.92 16.54 -29.05
C ILE A 327 -7.95 15.72 -29.87
N ILE A 328 -8.32 14.54 -29.38
CA ILE A 328 -9.32 13.67 -30.01
C ILE A 328 -10.68 14.34 -30.10
N VAL A 329 -11.17 14.95 -29.01
CA VAL A 329 -12.46 15.67 -28.99
C VAL A 329 -12.46 16.84 -29.97
N LEU A 330 -11.32 17.51 -30.15
CA LEU A 330 -11.13 18.59 -31.14
C LEU A 330 -10.89 18.08 -32.58
N GLY A 331 -11.02 16.78 -32.80
CA GLY A 331 -11.02 16.14 -34.12
C GLY A 331 -9.64 15.92 -34.72
N ASP A 332 -8.58 15.96 -33.90
CA ASP A 332 -7.20 15.71 -34.35
C ASP A 332 -6.64 14.41 -33.72
N ILE A 333 -5.47 13.97 -34.16
CA ILE A 333 -4.87 12.69 -33.76
C ILE A 333 -3.64 12.94 -32.89
N PRO A 334 -3.63 12.48 -31.61
CA PRO A 334 -2.46 12.62 -30.76
C PRO A 334 -1.29 11.73 -31.24
N PRO A 335 -0.04 12.03 -30.85
CA PRO A 335 1.16 11.31 -31.33
C PRO A 335 1.13 9.79 -31.08
N GLY A 336 0.47 9.35 -30.01
CA GLY A 336 0.31 7.94 -29.65
C GLY A 336 -0.77 7.19 -30.45
N GLY A 337 -1.43 7.87 -31.39
CA GLY A 337 -2.60 7.39 -32.13
C GLY A 337 -3.90 7.48 -31.33
N LEU A 338 -5.00 7.09 -31.96
CA LEU A 338 -6.33 7.11 -31.36
C LEU A 338 -6.48 5.99 -30.31
N LYS A 339 -6.34 6.33 -29.03
CA LYS A 339 -6.49 5.40 -27.91
C LYS A 339 -7.39 6.01 -26.84
N ILE A 340 -8.47 5.32 -26.50
CA ILE A 340 -9.31 5.66 -25.34
C ILE A 340 -9.21 4.50 -24.34
N ARG A 341 -8.79 4.80 -23.12
CA ARG A 341 -8.65 3.79 -22.07
C ARG A 341 -9.96 3.57 -21.34
N GLN A 342 -10.05 2.43 -20.66
CA GLN A 342 -11.19 2.13 -19.81
C GLN A 342 -11.29 3.14 -18.66
N PRO A 343 -12.48 3.71 -18.39
CA PRO A 343 -12.70 4.60 -17.27
C PRO A 343 -12.35 3.94 -15.93
N GLY A 344 -11.55 4.64 -15.13
CA GLY A 344 -11.11 4.22 -13.81
C GLY A 344 -12.09 4.64 -12.71
N ALA A 345 -11.76 5.72 -12.02
CA ALA A 345 -12.57 6.28 -10.95
C ALA A 345 -13.87 6.90 -11.50
N TYR A 346 -14.95 6.79 -10.75
CA TYR A 346 -16.25 7.41 -11.06
C TYR A 346 -16.75 8.27 -9.89
N HIS A 347 -15.87 8.58 -8.94
CA HIS A 347 -16.17 9.41 -7.78
C HIS A 347 -15.34 10.69 -7.81
N GLN A 348 -15.80 11.71 -7.10
CA GLN A 348 -15.03 12.94 -6.90
C GLN A 348 -13.82 12.70 -5.99
N ALA A 349 -12.80 13.54 -6.12
CA ALA A 349 -11.77 13.69 -5.10
C ALA A 349 -12.40 14.26 -3.81
N ARG A 350 -11.93 13.80 -2.65
CA ARG A 350 -12.55 14.07 -1.34
C ARG A 350 -11.89 15.19 -0.56
#